data_AF-A0A7C6ZPL2-F1
#
_entry.id   AF-A0A7C6ZPL2-F1
#
_cell.length_a   1.000
_cell.length_b   1.000
_cell.length_c   1.000
_cell.angle_alpha   90.00
_cell.angle_beta   90.00
_cell.angle_gamma   90.00
#
_symmetry.space_group_name_H-M   'P 1'
#
loop_
_entity.id
_entity.type
_entity.pdbx_description
1 polymer ?
#
loop_
_entity_poly.entity_id
_entity_poly.type
_entity_poly.pdbx_seq_one_letter_code
_entity_poly.pdbx_strand_id
1 'polypeptide(L)'
;MPDIAYLNGNFVDIDSPCIPVEDRGFQLGDGVYEVIRCYEGHPFAADAHLSRLFRSLKEILLDVPWDREALMDIMTQAVRKSGYRDAIIYLQVTRGAAPRVHAFPASPVPTLAMTVREAVPLPPEAFRDGVKVILEPDIRWLRCDIKSIDLLPNVLAKERARRAGAYECVLVRETGPLGGGLPGGGLVTEGASSNVFIVKQGVLLTAPASNLILSGITRGIVLELARQNGIPVIEAWFTRDDLLRADEIFLTGTTAEVLPVTRIGDTLVAGGKRGPVTEMLHRIFEQYRANNMCRKQGGGIPVKIGVLSDTHIPVRAKEIPREILEAFSGADLIIHAGDIVSFEVLEELARLAPVEAVSGNMDPPEIREKLPSSKTIEVAGKTIAIMHGHGSPEETVRTAETGFPGADCVVFGHTHRPYTGYKGKTLILNPGSCVDSPWTDRPSYAILYMDDGDPTSDMEARIFYLRD
;
A
#
# COMPACT_ATOMS: atom_id res chain seq x y z
N MET A 1 -26.58 -8.03 4.78
CA MET A 1 -25.30 -8.55 4.27
C MET A 1 -24.92 -9.70 5.18
N PRO A 2 -24.66 -10.92 4.66
CA PRO A 2 -24.29 -12.05 5.49
C PRO A 2 -22.78 -12.09 5.73
N ASP A 3 -22.38 -12.51 6.93
CA ASP A 3 -21.03 -13.01 7.17
C ASP A 3 -20.80 -14.25 6.30
N ILE A 4 -19.62 -14.37 5.71
CA ILE A 4 -19.28 -15.48 4.81
C ILE A 4 -18.30 -16.42 5.52
N ALA A 5 -18.52 -17.73 5.37
CA ALA A 5 -17.56 -18.75 5.72
C ALA A 5 -17.16 -19.57 4.48
N TYR A 6 -15.89 -19.95 4.43
CA TYR A 6 -15.34 -20.83 3.41
C TYR A 6 -14.51 -21.91 4.10
N LEU A 7 -14.73 -23.17 3.72
CA LEU A 7 -14.03 -24.32 4.25
C LEU A 7 -13.71 -25.31 3.13
N ASN A 8 -12.43 -25.59 2.92
CA ASN A 8 -11.92 -26.64 2.02
C ASN A 8 -12.64 -26.71 0.65
N GLY A 9 -12.63 -25.61 -0.11
CA GLY A 9 -13.26 -25.57 -1.45
C GLY A 9 -14.66 -24.99 -1.48
N ASN A 10 -15.36 -24.91 -0.35
CA ASN A 10 -16.80 -24.64 -0.32
C ASN A 10 -17.15 -23.40 0.49
N PHE A 11 -18.04 -22.56 -0.05
CA PHE A 11 -18.75 -21.56 0.73
C PHE A 11 -19.84 -22.24 1.55
N VAL A 12 -19.86 -21.98 2.85
CA VAL A 12 -20.72 -22.66 3.82
C VAL A 12 -21.42 -21.65 4.71
N ASP A 13 -22.53 -22.05 5.32
CA ASP A 13 -23.11 -21.30 6.44
C ASP A 13 -22.11 -21.28 7.59
N ILE A 14 -21.99 -20.15 8.29
CA ILE A 14 -21.02 -19.94 9.38
C ILE A 14 -21.35 -20.76 10.63
N ASP A 15 -22.62 -21.13 10.82
CA ASP A 15 -23.10 -21.92 11.96
C ASP A 15 -23.12 -23.44 11.65
N SER A 16 -22.98 -23.82 10.38
CA SER A 16 -22.97 -25.22 9.92
C SER A 16 -21.61 -25.93 9.74
N PRO A 17 -20.41 -25.31 9.80
CA PRO A 17 -19.17 -26.00 9.45
C PRO A 17 -18.57 -26.71 10.67
N CYS A 18 -18.26 -27.99 10.53
CA CYS A 18 -17.50 -28.75 11.53
C CYS A 18 -16.06 -28.95 11.04
N ILE A 19 -15.11 -28.25 11.66
CA ILE A 19 -13.70 -28.66 11.62
C ILE A 19 -13.60 -30.00 12.37
N PRO A 20 -12.91 -31.02 11.82
CA PRO A 20 -12.73 -32.28 12.54
C PRO A 20 -12.12 -32.03 13.93
N VAL A 21 -12.62 -32.71 14.96
CA VAL A 21 -12.08 -32.57 16.35
C VAL A 21 -10.60 -33.00 16.43
N GLU A 22 -10.16 -33.82 15.49
CA GLU A 22 -8.76 -34.23 15.31
C GLU A 22 -7.93 -33.28 14.44
N ASP A 23 -8.47 -32.13 14.03
CA ASP A 23 -7.67 -31.10 13.38
C ASP A 23 -6.55 -30.65 14.30
N ARG A 24 -5.32 -30.76 13.80
CA ARG A 24 -4.12 -30.46 14.58
C ARG A 24 -4.00 -28.99 14.92
N GLY A 25 -4.63 -28.10 14.15
CA GLY A 25 -4.73 -26.69 14.53
C GLY A 25 -5.51 -26.52 15.82
N PHE A 26 -6.62 -27.26 15.98
CA PHE A 26 -7.42 -27.27 17.20
C PHE A 26 -6.70 -27.96 18.38
N GLN A 27 -6.02 -29.09 18.12
CA GLN A 27 -5.42 -29.90 19.19
C GLN A 27 -4.01 -29.46 19.64
N LEU A 28 -3.25 -28.82 18.75
CA LEU A 28 -1.81 -28.58 18.92
C LEU A 28 -1.35 -27.17 18.49
N GLY A 29 -2.23 -26.32 17.95
CA GLY A 29 -1.81 -25.03 17.39
C GLY A 29 -1.03 -25.14 16.06
N ASP A 30 -1.10 -26.30 15.39
CA ASP A 30 -0.34 -26.61 14.17
C ASP A 30 -0.96 -25.95 12.92
N GLY A 31 -0.79 -24.63 12.82
CA GLY A 31 -1.31 -23.82 11.73
C GLY A 31 -0.87 -22.36 11.74
N VAL A 32 -1.21 -21.63 10.69
CA VAL A 32 -0.92 -20.21 10.50
C VAL A 32 -2.16 -19.47 10.03
N TYR A 33 -2.17 -18.14 10.18
CA TYR A 33 -3.32 -17.33 9.79
C TYR A 33 -2.93 -15.97 9.23
N GLU A 34 -3.88 -15.34 8.54
CA GLU A 34 -3.85 -13.95 8.13
C GLU A 34 -5.13 -13.22 8.54
N VAL A 35 -4.99 -11.92 8.79
CA VAL A 35 -6.11 -10.98 8.96
C VAL A 35 -5.87 -9.87 7.96
N ILE A 36 -6.81 -9.67 7.05
CA ILE A 36 -6.71 -8.74 5.93
C ILE A 36 -7.89 -7.80 5.99
N ARG A 37 -7.62 -6.49 5.97
CA ARG A 37 -8.67 -5.48 5.87
C ARG A 37 -9.02 -5.30 4.40
N CYS A 38 -10.30 -5.30 4.10
CA CYS A 38 -10.84 -4.90 2.81
C CYS A 38 -11.41 -3.50 2.96
N TYR A 39 -11.12 -2.67 1.99
CA TYR A 39 -11.74 -1.36 1.86
C TYR A 39 -12.37 -1.26 0.49
N GLU A 40 -13.59 -0.74 0.42
CA GLU A 40 -14.37 -0.64 -0.83
C GLU A 40 -14.45 -1.95 -1.64
N GLY A 41 -14.52 -3.09 -0.96
CA GLY A 41 -14.61 -4.41 -1.57
C GLY A 41 -13.26 -5.02 -1.98
N HIS A 42 -12.13 -4.35 -1.71
CA HIS A 42 -10.80 -4.78 -2.14
C HIS A 42 -9.89 -5.12 -0.97
N PRO A 43 -9.27 -6.32 -0.94
CA PRO A 43 -8.24 -6.67 0.04
C PRO A 43 -7.01 -5.74 -0.03
N PHE A 44 -6.73 -5.04 1.06
CA PHE A 44 -5.61 -4.11 1.18
C PHE A 44 -4.28 -4.85 1.40
N ALA A 45 -3.24 -4.46 0.66
CA ALA A 45 -1.91 -5.08 0.72
C ALA A 45 -1.93 -6.63 0.62
N ALA A 46 -2.89 -7.17 -0.14
CA ALA A 46 -3.15 -8.61 -0.23
C ALA A 46 -1.90 -9.42 -0.61
N ASP A 47 -1.07 -8.90 -1.51
CA ASP A 47 0.16 -9.58 -1.91
C ASP A 47 1.16 -9.72 -0.77
N ALA A 48 1.30 -8.70 0.07
CA ALA A 48 2.15 -8.77 1.25
C ALA A 48 1.60 -9.78 2.27
N HIS A 49 0.28 -9.85 2.44
CA HIS A 49 -0.38 -10.83 3.30
C HIS A 49 -0.17 -12.26 2.81
N LEU A 50 -0.40 -12.53 1.52
CA LEU A 50 -0.17 -13.86 0.95
C LEU A 50 1.32 -14.24 0.97
N SER A 51 2.24 -13.30 0.71
CA SER A 51 3.68 -13.54 0.86
C SER A 51 4.04 -13.99 2.28
N ARG A 52 3.48 -13.33 3.31
CA ARG A 52 3.73 -13.69 4.71
C ARG A 52 3.06 -15.02 5.08
N LEU A 53 1.88 -15.31 4.55
CA LEU A 53 1.21 -16.61 4.72
C LEU A 53 2.09 -17.75 4.20
N PHE A 54 2.52 -17.69 2.94
CA PHE A 54 3.38 -18.72 2.33
C PHE A 54 4.73 -18.84 3.02
N ARG A 55 5.32 -17.71 3.45
CA ARG A 55 6.53 -17.73 4.26
C ARG A 55 6.29 -18.45 5.60
N SER A 56 5.18 -18.18 6.28
CA SER A 56 4.84 -18.82 7.56
C SER A 56 4.56 -20.32 7.39
N LEU A 57 3.87 -20.72 6.32
CA LEU A 57 3.65 -22.13 5.94
C LEU A 57 4.97 -22.88 5.74
N LYS A 58 5.92 -22.25 5.03
CA LYS A 58 7.27 -22.81 4.85
C LYS A 58 8.02 -23.00 6.17
N GLU A 59 7.93 -22.04 7.10
CA GLU A 59 8.60 -22.11 8.41
C GLU A 59 8.04 -23.20 9.31
N ILE A 60 6.78 -23.58 9.14
CA ILE A 60 6.16 -24.71 9.83
C ILE A 60 6.23 -26.03 9.03
N LEU A 61 6.97 -26.05 7.92
CA LEU A 61 7.16 -27.24 7.07
C LEU A 61 5.81 -27.83 6.61
N LEU A 62 4.91 -26.98 6.14
CA LEU A 62 3.59 -27.37 5.63
C LEU A 62 3.45 -26.98 4.16
N ASP A 63 3.50 -27.99 3.30
CA ASP A 63 3.12 -27.83 1.89
C ASP A 63 1.60 -27.76 1.76
N VAL A 64 1.12 -26.92 0.84
CA VAL A 64 -0.30 -26.69 0.61
C VAL A 64 -0.64 -26.80 -0.88
N PRO A 65 -1.86 -27.23 -1.24
CA PRO A 65 -2.24 -27.39 -2.64
C PRO A 65 -2.68 -26.08 -3.33
N TRP A 66 -2.79 -24.97 -2.60
CA TRP A 66 -3.25 -23.68 -3.13
C TRP A 66 -2.06 -22.75 -3.38
N ASP A 67 -2.07 -22.09 -4.54
CA ASP A 67 -1.14 -21.01 -4.84
C ASP A 67 -1.74 -19.64 -4.51
N ARG A 68 -0.97 -18.58 -4.80
CA ARG A 68 -1.35 -17.20 -4.55
C ARG A 68 -2.61 -16.79 -5.32
N GLU A 69 -2.72 -17.21 -6.57
CA GLU A 69 -3.82 -16.83 -7.45
C GLU A 69 -5.13 -17.44 -6.96
N ALA A 70 -5.12 -18.73 -6.63
CA ALA A 70 -6.26 -19.43 -6.06
C ALA A 70 -6.74 -18.79 -4.74
N LEU A 71 -5.82 -18.44 -3.83
CA LEU A 71 -6.18 -17.77 -2.58
C LEU A 71 -6.73 -16.35 -2.82
N MET A 72 -6.18 -15.61 -3.78
CA MET A 72 -6.68 -14.29 -4.14
C MET A 72 -8.11 -14.36 -4.70
N ASP A 73 -8.36 -15.30 -5.59
CA ASP A 73 -9.68 -15.54 -6.17
C ASP A 73 -10.71 -15.91 -5.08
N ILE A 74 -10.37 -16.86 -4.19
CA ILE A 74 -11.22 -17.25 -3.05
C ILE A 74 -11.56 -16.04 -2.17
N MET A 75 -10.57 -15.22 -1.81
CA MET A 75 -10.77 -14.01 -0.99
C MET A 75 -11.67 -13.00 -1.69
N THR A 76 -11.43 -12.74 -2.98
CA THR A 76 -12.19 -11.77 -3.79
C THR A 76 -13.65 -12.21 -3.94
N GLN A 77 -13.88 -13.50 -4.24
CA GLN A 77 -15.22 -14.07 -4.30
C GLN A 77 -15.95 -13.97 -2.96
N ALA A 78 -15.27 -14.22 -1.84
CA ALA A 78 -15.87 -14.14 -0.52
C ALA A 78 -16.30 -12.72 -0.15
N VAL A 79 -15.44 -11.73 -0.42
CA VAL A 79 -15.78 -10.30 -0.20
C VAL A 79 -16.97 -9.91 -1.08
N ARG A 80 -16.95 -10.26 -2.37
CA ARG A 80 -18.06 -10.00 -3.30
C ARG A 80 -19.38 -10.62 -2.83
N LYS A 81 -19.35 -11.88 -2.34
CA LYS A 81 -20.54 -12.58 -1.82
C LYS A 81 -21.07 -11.94 -0.54
N SER A 82 -20.21 -11.39 0.31
CA SER A 82 -20.62 -10.72 1.55
C SER A 82 -21.42 -9.43 1.27
N GLY A 83 -21.07 -8.73 0.19
CA GLY A 83 -21.63 -7.42 -0.15
C GLY A 83 -21.13 -6.28 0.74
N TYR A 84 -20.24 -6.54 1.71
CA TYR A 84 -19.66 -5.51 2.55
C TYR A 84 -18.73 -4.59 1.76
N ARG A 85 -18.91 -3.28 1.93
CA ARG A 85 -17.98 -2.28 1.42
C ARG A 85 -16.63 -2.40 2.14
N ASP A 86 -16.65 -2.35 3.46
CA ASP A 86 -15.46 -2.57 4.28
C ASP A 86 -15.60 -3.90 5.02
N ALA A 87 -14.65 -4.80 4.82
CA ALA A 87 -14.68 -6.16 5.37
C ALA A 87 -13.38 -6.53 6.08
N ILE A 88 -13.42 -7.53 6.96
CA ILE A 88 -12.23 -8.20 7.49
C ILE A 88 -12.28 -9.65 6.99
N ILE A 89 -11.23 -10.03 6.27
CA ILE A 89 -10.95 -11.43 5.97
C ILE A 89 -10.08 -11.99 7.09
N TYR A 90 -10.51 -13.09 7.69
CA TYR A 90 -9.67 -13.96 8.49
C TYR A 90 -9.45 -15.25 7.70
N LEU A 91 -8.19 -15.60 7.44
CA LEU A 91 -7.79 -16.76 6.66
C LEU A 91 -6.89 -17.64 7.52
N GLN A 92 -7.18 -18.92 7.68
CA GLN A 92 -6.42 -19.85 8.49
C GLN A 92 -6.11 -21.12 7.72
N VAL A 93 -4.86 -21.60 7.84
CA VAL A 93 -4.42 -22.88 7.30
C VAL A 93 -3.86 -23.74 8.43
N THR A 94 -4.33 -24.98 8.57
CA THR A 94 -3.81 -25.94 9.55
C THR A 94 -3.23 -27.17 8.84
N ARG A 95 -2.42 -27.97 9.55
CA ARG A 95 -1.93 -29.27 9.04
C ARG A 95 -3.04 -30.31 8.82
N GLY A 96 -4.27 -29.99 9.20
CA GLY A 96 -5.44 -30.83 9.03
C GLY A 96 -5.62 -31.89 10.10
N ALA A 97 -6.58 -32.79 9.87
CA ALA A 97 -6.95 -33.84 10.79
C ALA A 97 -5.97 -35.03 10.76
N ALA A 98 -5.51 -35.44 11.94
CA ALA A 98 -4.75 -36.67 12.13
C ALA A 98 -4.77 -37.10 13.61
N PRO A 99 -4.49 -38.39 13.93
CA PRO A 99 -4.37 -38.83 15.32
C PRO A 99 -3.40 -37.96 16.12
N ARG A 100 -3.74 -37.70 17.39
CA ARG A 100 -2.98 -36.77 18.25
C ARG A 100 -1.59 -37.31 18.63
N VAL A 101 -0.61 -37.01 17.80
CA VAL A 101 0.82 -37.22 18.07
C VAL A 101 1.62 -35.97 17.68
N HIS A 102 2.78 -35.77 18.30
CA HIS A 102 3.58 -34.56 18.05
C HIS A 102 4.29 -34.59 16.69
N ALA A 103 4.73 -35.77 16.23
CA ALA A 103 5.32 -35.93 14.90
C ALA A 103 4.30 -35.59 13.80
N PHE A 104 4.79 -35.09 12.66
CA PHE A 104 3.94 -34.80 11.51
C PHE A 104 3.39 -36.09 10.89
N PRO A 105 2.12 -36.08 10.41
CA PRO A 105 1.61 -37.19 9.60
C PRO A 105 2.42 -37.31 8.31
N ALA A 106 2.59 -38.53 7.79
CA ALA A 106 3.33 -38.78 6.55
C ALA A 106 2.69 -38.15 5.31
N SER A 107 1.37 -37.96 5.33
CA SER A 107 0.60 -37.37 4.24
C SER A 107 -0.49 -36.47 4.82
N PRO A 108 -0.14 -35.25 5.28
CA PRO A 108 -1.14 -34.31 5.79
C PRO A 108 -2.10 -33.89 4.68
N VAL A 109 -3.36 -33.67 5.04
CA VAL A 109 -4.35 -33.00 4.18
C VAL A 109 -4.66 -31.65 4.86
N PRO A 110 -4.02 -30.54 4.44
CA PRO A 110 -4.21 -29.24 5.08
C PRO A 110 -5.67 -28.79 5.06
N THR A 111 -6.08 -28.08 6.11
CA THR A 111 -7.41 -27.45 6.18
C THR A 111 -7.28 -25.96 5.91
N LEU A 112 -8.07 -25.43 4.97
CA LEU A 112 -8.22 -24.00 4.67
C LEU A 112 -9.58 -23.53 5.16
N ALA A 113 -9.57 -22.64 6.16
CA ALA A 113 -10.77 -21.99 6.68
C ALA A 113 -10.66 -20.48 6.49
N MET A 114 -11.75 -19.83 6.12
CA MET A 114 -11.80 -18.38 5.97
C MET A 114 -13.16 -17.84 6.41
N THR A 115 -13.15 -16.66 7.02
CA THR A 115 -14.38 -15.88 7.26
C THR A 115 -14.24 -14.46 6.73
N VAL A 116 -15.34 -13.90 6.22
CA VAL A 116 -15.46 -12.48 5.89
C VAL A 116 -16.57 -11.87 6.74
N ARG A 117 -16.23 -10.81 7.47
CA ARG A 117 -17.18 -10.07 8.33
C ARG A 117 -17.14 -8.59 8.06
N GLU A 118 -18.19 -7.89 8.46
CA GLU A 118 -18.22 -6.42 8.43
C GLU A 118 -17.07 -5.84 9.26
N ALA A 119 -16.43 -4.82 8.71
CA ALA A 119 -15.25 -4.25 9.30
C ALA A 119 -15.61 -3.01 10.13
N VAL A 120 -15.75 -3.18 11.44
CA VAL A 120 -16.05 -2.05 12.33
C VAL A 120 -14.81 -1.14 12.44
N PRO A 121 -14.87 0.13 12.04
CA PRO A 121 -13.77 1.07 12.21
C PRO A 121 -13.62 1.46 13.69
N LEU A 122 -12.42 1.85 14.09
CA LEU A 122 -12.23 2.48 15.40
C LEU A 122 -12.93 3.85 15.43
N PRO A 123 -13.45 4.28 16.59
CA PRO A 123 -14.07 5.58 16.73
C PRO A 123 -13.05 6.71 16.45
N PRO A 124 -13.43 7.81 15.77
CA PRO A 124 -12.52 8.91 15.46
C PRO A 124 -11.77 9.48 16.68
N GLU A 125 -12.40 9.43 17.85
CA GLU A 125 -11.82 9.80 19.14
C GLU A 125 -10.54 9.02 19.45
N ALA A 126 -10.46 7.73 19.07
CA ALA A 126 -9.27 6.92 19.30
C ALA A 126 -8.05 7.46 18.52
N PHE A 127 -8.26 8.02 17.32
CA PHE A 127 -7.20 8.61 16.51
C PHE A 127 -6.90 10.07 16.89
N ARG A 128 -7.87 10.78 17.47
CA ARG A 128 -7.72 12.17 17.93
C ARG A 128 -7.06 12.24 19.31
N ASP A 129 -7.58 11.49 20.26
CA ASP A 129 -7.22 11.53 21.68
C ASP A 129 -6.17 10.46 22.05
N GLY A 130 -6.00 9.46 21.18
CA GLY A 130 -5.14 8.31 21.43
C GLY A 130 -5.74 7.31 22.40
N VAL A 131 -5.04 6.20 22.58
CA VAL A 131 -5.45 5.11 23.47
C VAL A 131 -4.52 4.93 24.67
N LYS A 132 -5.06 4.29 25.69
CA LYS A 132 -4.29 3.79 26.84
C LYS A 132 -3.71 2.41 26.50
N VAL A 133 -2.44 2.20 26.85
CA VAL A 133 -1.81 0.87 26.90
C VAL A 133 -1.35 0.53 28.32
N ILE A 134 -1.09 -0.75 28.60
CA ILE A 134 -0.32 -1.19 29.77
C ILE A 134 0.96 -1.91 29.35
N LEU A 135 1.88 -2.14 30.27
CA LEU A 135 3.06 -2.98 30.02
C LEU A 135 2.83 -4.38 30.56
N GLU A 136 3.20 -5.39 29.79
CA GLU A 136 3.10 -6.80 30.19
C GLU A 136 4.40 -7.55 29.83
N PRO A 137 4.78 -8.61 30.57
CA PRO A 137 5.89 -9.46 30.19
C PRO A 137 5.62 -10.16 28.84
N ASP A 138 6.60 -10.17 27.95
CA ASP A 138 6.52 -10.96 26.73
C ASP A 138 6.87 -12.43 27.01
N ILE A 139 5.84 -13.23 27.25
CA ILE A 139 5.95 -14.67 27.49
C ILE A 139 5.77 -15.51 26.21
N ARG A 140 5.73 -14.87 25.02
CA ARG A 140 5.56 -15.58 23.75
C ARG A 140 6.81 -16.39 23.40
N TRP A 141 6.61 -17.43 22.60
CA TRP A 141 7.70 -18.26 22.08
C TRP A 141 8.67 -17.47 21.18
N LEU A 142 9.84 -18.05 20.89
CA LEU A 142 10.93 -17.38 20.17
C LEU A 142 10.76 -17.32 18.64
N ARG A 143 9.57 -17.64 18.11
CA ARG A 143 9.26 -17.62 16.67
C ARG A 143 8.05 -16.72 16.36
N CYS A 144 8.04 -15.54 16.95
CA CYS A 144 6.98 -14.52 16.75
C CYS A 144 6.96 -13.97 15.30
N ASP A 145 8.00 -14.24 14.52
CA ASP A 145 8.05 -13.94 13.08
C ASP A 145 7.08 -14.78 12.25
N ILE A 146 6.66 -15.96 12.76
CA ILE A 146 5.64 -16.81 12.15
C ILE A 146 4.27 -16.33 12.63
N LYS A 147 3.34 -16.10 11.71
CA LYS A 147 1.95 -15.77 12.06
C LYS A 147 1.15 -17.03 12.45
N SER A 148 1.63 -17.72 13.48
CA SER A 148 1.07 -18.96 14.02
C SER A 148 -0.27 -18.71 14.73
N ILE A 149 -1.13 -19.73 14.79
CA ILE A 149 -2.36 -19.74 15.58
C ILE A 149 -2.12 -19.95 17.09
N ASP A 150 -0.87 -20.09 17.54
CA ASP A 150 -0.45 -20.17 18.96
C ASP A 150 -0.60 -18.83 19.72
N LEU A 151 -1.82 -18.32 19.78
CA LEU A 151 -2.13 -16.96 20.25
C LEU A 151 -2.47 -16.88 21.74
N LEU A 152 -2.37 -17.96 22.51
CA LEU A 152 -2.75 -17.97 23.92
C LEU A 152 -2.02 -16.88 24.75
N PRO A 153 -0.69 -16.68 24.61
CA PRO A 153 -0.01 -15.57 25.30
C PRO A 153 -0.59 -14.19 24.91
N ASN A 154 -0.88 -13.98 23.62
CA ASN A 154 -1.43 -12.73 23.10
C ASN A 154 -2.83 -12.47 23.67
N VAL A 155 -3.69 -13.49 23.69
CA VAL A 155 -5.05 -13.41 24.24
C VAL A 155 -5.02 -13.08 25.74
N LEU A 156 -4.15 -13.72 26.51
CA LEU A 156 -4.00 -13.44 27.95
C LEU A 156 -3.54 -11.99 28.19
N ALA A 157 -2.57 -11.51 27.41
CA ALA A 157 -2.07 -10.14 27.52
C ALA A 157 -3.14 -9.10 27.12
N LYS A 158 -3.89 -9.36 26.04
CA LYS A 158 -5.01 -8.52 25.61
C LYS A 158 -6.13 -8.46 26.66
N GLU A 159 -6.44 -9.59 27.32
CA GLU A 159 -7.42 -9.62 28.40
C GLU A 159 -6.98 -8.81 29.63
N ARG A 160 -5.68 -8.83 29.98
CA ARG A 160 -5.16 -7.97 31.05
C ARG A 160 -5.29 -6.49 30.68
N ALA A 161 -4.97 -6.12 29.45
CA ALA A 161 -5.16 -4.76 28.96
C ALA A 161 -6.63 -4.33 29.07
N ARG A 162 -7.55 -5.17 28.58
CA ARG A 162 -8.99 -4.91 28.65
C ARG A 162 -9.47 -4.71 30.09
N ARG A 163 -9.05 -5.56 31.02
CA ARG A 163 -9.40 -5.44 32.45
C ARG A 163 -8.84 -4.17 33.10
N ALA A 164 -7.70 -3.67 32.62
CA ALA A 164 -7.10 -2.41 33.06
C ALA A 164 -7.68 -1.17 32.36
N GLY A 165 -8.73 -1.34 31.54
CA GLY A 165 -9.32 -0.27 30.73
C GLY A 165 -8.38 0.26 29.64
N ALA A 166 -7.39 -0.54 29.24
CA ALA A 166 -6.47 -0.23 28.15
C ALA A 166 -6.92 -0.89 26.84
N TYR A 167 -6.62 -0.24 25.72
CA TYR A 167 -6.89 -0.76 24.39
C TYR A 167 -5.97 -1.94 24.05
N GLU A 168 -4.72 -1.87 24.48
CA GLU A 168 -3.67 -2.84 24.17
C GLU A 168 -2.62 -2.91 25.29
N CYS A 169 -1.75 -3.91 25.25
CA CYS A 169 -0.52 -3.92 26.04
C CYS A 169 0.71 -3.82 25.15
N VAL A 170 1.79 -3.22 25.66
CA VAL A 170 3.12 -3.29 25.06
C VAL A 170 3.94 -4.33 25.82
N LEU A 171 4.53 -5.27 25.09
CA LEU A 171 5.19 -6.43 25.64
C LEU A 171 6.69 -6.18 25.84
N VAL A 172 7.18 -6.55 27.03
CA VAL A 172 8.56 -6.31 27.46
C VAL A 172 9.25 -7.63 27.81
N ARG A 173 10.42 -7.89 27.22
CA ARG A 173 11.30 -9.01 27.58
C ARG A 173 12.37 -8.55 28.55
N GLU A 174 12.40 -9.14 29.74
CA GLU A 174 13.44 -8.81 30.74
C GLU A 174 14.85 -9.27 30.31
N THR A 175 14.92 -10.29 29.46
CA THR A 175 16.17 -10.79 28.87
C THR A 175 16.29 -10.38 27.41
N GLY A 176 17.43 -9.83 27.02
CA GLY A 176 17.72 -9.51 25.62
C GLY A 176 17.86 -10.76 24.73
N PRO A 177 17.99 -10.59 23.40
CA PRO A 177 18.08 -11.70 22.44
C PRO A 177 19.25 -12.66 22.68
N LEU A 178 20.25 -12.21 23.45
CA LEU A 178 21.48 -12.94 23.81
C LEU A 178 21.52 -13.36 25.29
N GLY A 179 20.40 -13.33 26.02
CA GLY A 179 20.31 -13.89 27.38
C GLY A 179 20.86 -13.02 28.52
N GLY A 180 21.34 -11.80 28.23
CA GLY A 180 21.71 -10.82 29.26
C GLY A 180 20.51 -9.94 29.69
N GLY A 181 20.46 -9.56 30.96
CA GLY A 181 19.56 -8.50 31.42
C GLY A 181 19.93 -7.18 30.76
N LEU A 182 18.94 -6.45 30.24
CA LEU A 182 19.19 -5.19 29.56
C LEU A 182 19.10 -4.02 30.56
N PRO A 183 20.07 -3.07 30.56
CA PRO A 183 19.89 -1.80 31.25
C PRO A 183 18.59 -1.13 30.77
N GLY A 184 17.88 -0.43 31.66
CA GLY A 184 16.65 0.31 31.28
C GLY A 184 15.33 -0.48 31.34
N GLY A 185 15.27 -1.57 32.12
CA GLY A 185 13.99 -2.21 32.48
C GLY A 185 13.42 -3.19 31.45
N GLY A 186 14.28 -3.81 30.64
CA GLY A 186 13.91 -4.82 29.65
C GLY A 186 13.67 -4.26 28.24
N LEU A 187 13.66 -5.17 27.27
CA LEU A 187 13.48 -4.91 25.85
C LEU A 187 12.01 -4.77 25.47
N VAL A 188 11.63 -3.67 24.82
CA VAL A 188 10.31 -3.56 24.20
C VAL A 188 10.30 -4.32 22.88
N THR A 189 9.29 -5.17 22.70
CA THR A 189 9.09 -5.95 21.47
C THR A 189 7.99 -5.33 20.61
N GLU A 190 6.74 -5.69 20.89
CA GLU A 190 5.54 -5.21 20.20
C GLU A 190 4.32 -5.28 21.11
N GLY A 191 3.13 -5.00 20.62
CA GLY A 191 1.89 -5.22 21.37
C GLY A 191 1.37 -6.66 21.27
N ALA A 192 0.28 -6.99 21.97
CA ALA A 192 -0.31 -8.33 21.85
C ALA A 192 -0.87 -8.61 20.45
N SER A 193 -1.32 -7.59 19.72
CA SER A 193 -1.86 -7.74 18.36
C SER A 193 -1.45 -6.62 17.40
N SER A 194 -0.37 -5.91 17.71
CA SER A 194 0.11 -4.73 16.97
C SER A 194 1.63 -4.60 17.07
N ASN A 195 2.27 -3.88 16.14
CA ASN A 195 3.63 -3.38 16.34
C ASN A 195 3.59 -2.06 17.11
N VAL A 196 4.72 -1.68 17.72
CA VAL A 196 4.87 -0.42 18.48
C VAL A 196 5.98 0.43 17.89
N PHE A 197 5.75 1.73 17.86
CA PHE A 197 6.70 2.76 17.46
C PHE A 197 6.82 3.81 18.54
N ILE A 198 8.01 4.39 18.65
CA ILE A 198 8.27 5.58 19.46
C ILE A 198 8.88 6.67 18.59
N VAL A 199 8.67 7.92 18.98
CA VAL A 199 9.38 9.07 18.43
C VAL A 199 10.27 9.64 19.52
N LYS A 200 11.54 9.88 19.20
CA LYS A 200 12.51 10.47 20.12
C LYS A 200 13.34 11.49 19.35
N GLN A 201 13.23 12.76 19.73
CA GLN A 201 13.89 13.90 19.09
C GLN A 201 13.62 13.96 17.58
N GLY A 202 12.37 13.69 17.17
CA GLY A 202 11.95 13.67 15.77
C GLY A 202 12.37 12.42 14.98
N VAL A 203 13.07 11.47 15.59
CA VAL A 203 13.46 10.20 14.97
C VAL A 203 12.44 9.12 15.29
N LEU A 204 11.95 8.44 14.26
CA LEU A 204 11.05 7.30 14.37
C LEU A 204 11.84 6.03 14.70
N LEU A 205 11.53 5.40 15.83
CA LEU A 205 12.12 4.14 16.27
C LEU A 205 11.08 3.01 16.35
N THR A 206 11.47 1.81 15.92
CA THR A 206 10.73 0.57 16.17
C THR A 206 11.69 -0.61 16.27
N ALA A 207 11.26 -1.68 16.94
CA ALA A 207 12.04 -2.92 17.02
C ALA A 207 12.33 -3.48 15.62
N PRO A 208 13.53 -4.01 15.33
CA PRO A 208 13.86 -4.60 14.04
C PRO A 208 13.06 -5.88 13.80
N ALA A 209 12.65 -6.11 12.54
CA ALA A 209 12.02 -7.36 12.13
C ALA A 209 12.97 -8.53 12.42
N SER A 210 12.56 -9.42 13.32
CA SER A 210 13.34 -10.56 13.80
C SER A 210 12.40 -11.64 14.31
N ASN A 211 12.93 -12.74 14.84
CA ASN A 211 12.13 -13.82 15.42
C ASN A 211 11.34 -13.42 16.70
N LEU A 212 11.59 -12.22 17.25
CA LEU A 212 10.95 -11.72 18.48
C LEU A 212 9.73 -10.83 18.25
N ILE A 213 9.45 -10.42 17.01
CA ILE A 213 8.26 -9.64 16.65
C ILE A 213 7.66 -10.17 15.35
N LEU A 214 6.38 -9.91 15.13
CA LEU A 214 5.79 -10.14 13.81
C LEU A 214 6.22 -9.02 12.87
N SER A 215 6.70 -9.38 11.67
CA SER A 215 6.91 -8.41 10.59
C SER A 215 5.55 -7.93 10.07
N GLY A 216 4.99 -6.90 10.71
CA GLY A 216 3.70 -6.34 10.36
C GLY A 216 3.72 -5.64 9.00
N ILE A 217 2.67 -5.86 8.21
CA ILE A 217 2.53 -5.24 6.88
C ILE A 217 2.30 -3.74 7.03
N THR A 218 1.39 -3.33 7.93
CA THR A 218 1.19 -1.92 8.27
C THR A 218 2.46 -1.27 8.81
N ARG A 219 3.25 -1.98 9.65
CA ARG A 219 4.57 -1.52 10.10
C ARG A 219 5.51 -1.26 8.92
N GLY A 220 5.61 -2.19 7.98
CA GLY A 220 6.44 -2.04 6.78
C GLY A 220 6.03 -0.84 5.92
N ILE A 221 4.72 -0.68 5.68
CA ILE A 221 4.18 0.47 4.94
C ILE A 221 4.50 1.79 5.66
N VAL A 222 4.31 1.86 6.98
CA VAL A 222 4.61 3.07 7.76
C VAL A 222 6.09 3.44 7.71
N LEU A 223 6.99 2.45 7.79
CA LEU A 223 8.44 2.69 7.67
C LEU A 223 8.80 3.26 6.30
N GLU A 224 8.20 2.74 5.24
CA GLU A 224 8.41 3.22 3.87
C GLU A 224 7.89 4.65 3.70
N LEU A 225 6.65 4.91 4.13
CA LEU A 225 6.04 6.24 4.08
C LEU A 225 6.84 7.26 4.90
N ALA A 226 7.38 6.87 6.06
CA ALA A 226 8.24 7.73 6.87
C ALA A 226 9.51 8.14 6.10
N ARG A 227 10.21 7.19 5.48
CA ARG A 227 11.42 7.45 4.69
C ARG A 227 11.13 8.37 3.51
N GLN A 228 10.05 8.10 2.76
CA GLN A 228 9.63 8.90 1.61
C GLN A 228 9.30 10.35 1.97
N ASN A 229 8.87 10.59 3.21
CA ASN A 229 8.49 11.92 3.70
C ASN A 229 9.59 12.56 4.58
N GLY A 230 10.83 12.07 4.50
CA GLY A 230 11.98 12.67 5.18
C GLY A 230 11.99 12.52 6.70
N ILE A 231 11.19 11.62 7.26
CA ILE A 231 11.22 11.29 8.70
C ILE A 231 12.37 10.32 8.94
N PRO A 232 13.38 10.64 9.77
CA PRO A 232 14.47 9.72 10.07
C PRO A 232 13.94 8.45 10.74
N VAL A 233 14.33 7.29 10.21
CA VAL A 233 13.88 5.97 10.69
C VAL A 233 15.05 5.16 11.22
N ILE A 234 14.90 4.62 12.42
CA ILE A 234 15.85 3.67 13.03
C ILE A 234 15.09 2.40 13.44
N GLU A 235 15.48 1.27 12.84
CA GLU A 235 15.03 -0.05 13.27
C GLU A 235 16.01 -0.59 14.32
N ALA A 236 15.77 -0.26 15.58
CA ALA A 236 16.62 -0.64 16.71
C ALA A 236 15.79 -1.02 17.92
N TRP A 237 16.38 -1.91 18.72
CA TRP A 237 15.87 -2.28 20.03
C TRP A 237 15.87 -1.07 20.97
N PHE A 238 14.78 -0.91 21.73
CA PHE A 238 14.66 0.13 22.75
C PHE A 238 14.04 -0.45 24.03
N THR A 239 14.32 0.23 25.14
CA THR A 239 14.02 -0.28 26.47
C THR A 239 12.67 0.20 26.99
N ARG A 240 12.18 -0.39 28.09
CA ARG A 240 11.01 0.15 28.82
C ARG A 240 11.22 1.62 29.19
N ASP A 241 12.42 1.95 29.64
CA ASP A 241 12.80 3.32 29.99
C ASP A 241 12.75 4.27 28.78
N ASP A 242 13.18 3.81 27.60
CA ASP A 242 13.07 4.60 26.37
C ASP A 242 11.61 4.84 25.99
N LEU A 243 10.76 3.81 26.11
CA LEU A 243 9.33 3.91 25.85
C LEU A 243 8.66 4.93 26.78
N LEU A 244 8.98 4.93 28.07
CA LEU A 244 8.43 5.87 29.06
C LEU A 244 8.92 7.32 28.86
N ARG A 245 10.08 7.51 28.21
CA ARG A 245 10.68 8.82 27.91
C ARG A 245 10.48 9.26 26.46
N ALA A 246 9.69 8.53 25.67
CA ALA A 246 9.43 8.85 24.28
C ALA A 246 8.62 10.15 24.16
N ASP A 247 8.89 10.92 23.10
CA ASP A 247 8.13 12.13 22.79
C ASP A 247 6.74 11.76 22.25
N GLU A 248 6.64 10.69 21.47
CA GLU A 248 5.39 10.14 20.96
C GLU A 248 5.44 8.61 20.94
N ILE A 249 4.27 7.97 21.01
CA ILE A 249 4.13 6.52 20.90
C ILE A 249 2.89 6.24 20.05
N PHE A 250 2.97 5.24 19.17
CA PHE A 250 1.82 4.75 18.43
C PHE A 250 1.92 3.26 18.12
N LEU A 251 0.78 2.64 17.85
CA LEU A 251 0.65 1.25 17.46
C LEU A 251 0.37 1.16 15.96
N THR A 252 0.79 0.05 15.35
CA THR A 252 0.35 -0.29 13.99
C THR A 252 -0.20 -1.70 13.87
N GLY A 253 -1.20 -1.87 13.00
CA GLY A 253 -1.80 -3.17 12.71
C GLY A 253 -2.88 -3.07 11.65
N THR A 254 -3.31 -4.21 11.09
CA THR A 254 -4.33 -4.24 10.03
C THR A 254 -5.65 -3.60 10.45
N THR A 255 -6.04 -3.71 11.72
CA THR A 255 -7.29 -3.15 12.27
C THR A 255 -7.09 -1.87 13.07
N ALA A 256 -5.85 -1.58 13.50
CA ALA A 256 -5.52 -0.39 14.29
C ALA A 256 -4.96 0.76 13.43
N GLU A 257 -4.46 0.46 12.23
CA GLU A 257 -3.84 1.42 11.31
C GLU A 257 -2.62 2.11 11.94
N VAL A 258 -2.65 3.43 12.13
CA VAL A 258 -1.65 4.21 12.87
C VAL A 258 -2.35 4.82 14.10
N LEU A 259 -2.29 4.12 15.22
CA LEU A 259 -3.09 4.44 16.41
C LEU A 259 -2.24 5.11 17.50
N PRO A 260 -2.48 6.40 17.82
CA PRO A 260 -1.70 7.09 18.84
C PRO A 260 -1.87 6.48 20.24
N VAL A 261 -0.79 6.44 21.02
CA VAL A 261 -0.79 6.04 22.42
C VAL A 261 -0.46 7.26 23.27
N THR A 262 -1.43 7.72 24.06
CA THR A 262 -1.31 8.92 24.88
C THR A 262 -1.17 8.61 26.37
N ARG A 263 -1.26 7.33 26.76
CA ARG A 263 -1.12 6.90 28.15
C ARG A 263 -0.54 5.49 28.27
N ILE A 264 0.41 5.30 29.18
CA ILE A 264 0.91 4.00 29.64
C ILE A 264 0.53 3.82 31.11
N GLY A 265 -0.38 2.89 31.40
CA GLY A 265 -0.97 2.75 32.73
C GLY A 265 -1.67 4.05 33.11
N ASP A 266 -1.19 4.73 34.15
CA ASP A 266 -1.70 6.03 34.57
C ASP A 266 -0.82 7.20 34.08
N THR A 267 0.35 6.91 33.51
CA THR A 267 1.33 7.90 33.05
C THR A 267 0.96 8.46 31.68
N LEU A 268 0.95 9.78 31.56
CA LEU A 268 0.71 10.46 30.27
C LEU A 268 1.95 10.40 29.38
N VAL A 269 1.73 10.17 28.10
CA VAL A 269 2.72 10.31 27.03
C VAL A 269 2.44 11.62 26.30
N ALA A 270 3.46 12.42 25.98
CA ALA A 270 3.30 13.69 25.27
C ALA A 270 2.27 14.66 25.91
N GLY A 271 2.13 14.66 27.24
CA GLY A 271 1.09 15.43 27.93
C GLY A 271 -0.35 14.97 27.66
N GLY A 272 -0.53 13.73 27.20
CA GLY A 272 -1.84 13.11 26.94
C GLY A 272 -2.44 13.45 25.58
N LYS A 273 -1.62 13.90 24.62
CA LYS A 273 -2.09 14.31 23.28
C LYS A 273 -1.34 13.56 22.18
N ARG A 274 -1.99 13.39 21.03
CA ARG A 274 -1.32 12.92 19.81
C ARG A 274 -0.20 13.90 19.44
N GLY A 275 0.98 13.36 19.13
CA GLY A 275 2.09 14.17 18.67
C GLY A 275 2.10 14.40 17.15
N PRO A 276 2.90 15.39 16.68
CA PRO A 276 2.91 15.82 15.28
C PRO A 276 3.43 14.76 14.28
N VAL A 277 4.40 13.92 14.67
CA VAL A 277 4.92 12.88 13.76
C VAL A 277 3.88 11.78 13.56
N THR A 278 3.22 11.36 14.65
CA THR A 278 2.12 10.39 14.60
C THR A 278 0.96 10.92 13.78
N GLU A 279 0.60 12.21 13.95
CA GLU A 279 -0.40 12.89 13.13
C GLU A 279 -0.07 12.85 11.63
N MET A 280 1.16 13.23 11.29
CA MET A 280 1.62 13.24 9.91
C MET A 280 1.58 11.85 9.30
N LEU A 281 2.11 10.83 9.99
CA LEU A 281 2.10 9.44 9.53
C LEU A 281 0.69 8.88 9.38
N HIS A 282 -0.23 9.22 10.29
CA HIS A 282 -1.63 8.81 10.18
C HIS A 282 -2.25 9.38 8.90
N ARG A 283 -2.09 10.69 8.64
CA ARG A 283 -2.62 11.33 7.42
C ARG A 283 -2.02 10.75 6.14
N ILE A 284 -0.70 10.52 6.12
CA ILE A 284 -0.02 9.94 4.95
C ILE A 284 -0.50 8.51 4.72
N PHE A 285 -0.71 7.73 5.78
CA PHE A 285 -1.25 6.37 5.66
C PHE A 285 -2.70 6.37 5.12
N GLU A 286 -3.55 7.29 5.58
CA GLU A 286 -4.92 7.43 5.05
C GLU A 286 -4.90 7.80 3.55
N GLN A 287 -4.02 8.69 3.13
CA GLN A 287 -3.82 9.06 1.72
C GLN A 287 -3.29 7.87 0.90
N TYR A 288 -2.30 7.15 1.43
CA TYR A 288 -1.76 5.94 0.80
C TYR A 288 -2.85 4.89 0.59
N ARG A 289 -3.70 4.67 1.61
CA ARG A 289 -4.86 3.77 1.52
C ARG A 289 -5.82 4.23 0.42
N ALA A 290 -6.23 5.49 0.42
CA ALA A 290 -7.15 6.04 -0.58
C ALA A 290 -6.59 5.91 -2.01
N ASN A 291 -5.31 6.24 -2.21
CA ASN A 291 -4.64 6.12 -3.50
C ASN A 291 -4.51 4.67 -3.97
N ASN A 292 -4.25 3.73 -3.05
CA ASN A 292 -4.23 2.29 -3.37
C ASN A 292 -5.63 1.72 -3.67
N MET A 293 -6.71 2.38 -3.23
CA MET A 293 -8.07 1.98 -3.58
C MET A 293 -8.51 2.49 -4.95
N CYS A 294 -8.22 3.75 -5.29
CA CYS A 294 -8.45 4.26 -6.65
C CYS A 294 -7.69 3.45 -7.71
N ARG A 295 -6.57 2.84 -7.30
CA ARG A 295 -5.73 1.93 -8.07
C ARG A 295 -6.34 0.53 -8.33
N LYS A 296 -7.33 0.07 -7.56
CA LYS A 296 -7.82 -1.33 -7.60
C LYS A 296 -9.27 -1.52 -8.07
N GLN A 297 -9.98 -0.45 -8.40
CA GLN A 297 -11.35 -0.55 -8.95
C GLN A 297 -11.39 -0.96 -10.45
N GLY A 298 -10.22 -1.08 -11.10
CA GLY A 298 -10.04 -1.67 -12.43
C GLY A 298 -9.23 -2.98 -12.33
N GLY A 299 -9.61 -4.01 -13.09
CA GLY A 299 -8.98 -5.32 -13.04
C GLY A 299 -7.65 -5.33 -13.79
N GLY A 300 -6.55 -5.05 -13.08
CA GLY A 300 -5.16 -5.28 -13.47
C GLY A 300 -4.21 -4.56 -12.53
N ILE A 301 -2.89 -4.70 -12.71
CA ILE A 301 -1.95 -3.84 -11.96
C ILE A 301 -2.04 -2.44 -12.59
N PRO A 302 -2.52 -1.42 -11.88
CA PRO A 302 -2.75 -0.11 -12.48
C PRO A 302 -1.42 0.52 -12.88
N VAL A 303 -1.27 0.82 -14.16
CA VAL A 303 -0.19 1.62 -14.72
C VAL A 303 -0.57 3.08 -14.63
N LYS A 304 0.27 3.87 -13.96
CA LYS A 304 0.15 5.32 -13.87
C LYS A 304 1.18 5.96 -14.81
N ILE A 305 0.72 6.68 -15.82
CA ILE A 305 1.58 7.40 -16.76
C ILE A 305 1.42 8.91 -16.56
N GLY A 306 2.51 9.60 -16.22
CA GLY A 306 2.55 11.07 -16.21
C GLY A 306 2.66 11.61 -17.63
N VAL A 307 1.89 12.64 -17.98
CA VAL A 307 1.88 13.19 -19.35
C VAL A 307 2.10 14.71 -19.33
N LEU A 308 3.14 15.16 -20.03
CA LEU A 308 3.51 16.57 -20.21
C LEU A 308 3.66 16.92 -21.69
N SER A 309 3.60 18.22 -21.96
CA SER A 309 3.90 18.81 -23.26
C SER A 309 4.24 20.28 -23.07
N ASP A 310 4.87 20.88 -24.07
CA ASP A 310 5.02 22.33 -24.18
C ASP A 310 5.63 22.94 -22.90
N THR A 311 6.68 22.31 -22.36
CA THR A 311 7.38 22.81 -21.17
C THR A 311 8.17 24.07 -21.48
N HIS A 312 8.75 24.19 -22.68
CA HIS A 312 9.58 25.33 -23.09
C HIS A 312 10.64 25.74 -22.06
N ILE A 313 11.19 24.81 -21.26
CA ILE A 313 12.17 25.12 -20.20
C ILE A 313 13.59 25.11 -20.83
N PRO A 314 14.44 26.13 -20.57
CA PRO A 314 14.29 27.19 -19.55
C PRO A 314 13.70 28.52 -20.06
N VAL A 315 13.07 28.55 -21.23
CA VAL A 315 12.59 29.79 -21.88
C VAL A 315 11.34 30.36 -21.21
N ARG A 316 10.34 29.53 -20.89
CA ARG A 316 9.06 29.98 -20.27
C ARG A 316 9.00 29.77 -18.76
N ALA A 317 9.79 28.85 -18.22
CA ALA A 317 9.97 28.66 -16.78
C ALA A 317 11.40 28.21 -16.49
N LYS A 318 11.84 28.31 -15.24
CA LYS A 318 13.19 27.87 -14.84
C LYS A 318 13.32 26.37 -14.63
N GLU A 319 12.26 25.74 -14.14
CA GLU A 319 12.22 24.34 -13.70
C GLU A 319 10.79 23.80 -13.83
N ILE A 320 10.64 22.49 -13.79
CA ILE A 320 9.33 21.84 -13.80
C ILE A 320 8.62 22.19 -12.49
N PRO A 321 7.35 22.66 -12.50
CA PRO A 321 6.62 22.94 -11.29
C PRO A 321 6.62 21.75 -10.32
N ARG A 322 6.99 22.00 -9.06
CA ARG A 322 7.13 20.96 -8.04
C ARG A 322 5.87 20.10 -7.85
N GLU A 323 4.69 20.70 -7.98
CA GLU A 323 3.41 19.98 -7.92
C GLU A 323 3.32 18.84 -8.95
N ILE A 324 3.96 19.01 -10.11
CA ILE A 324 4.01 17.99 -11.17
C ILE A 324 4.95 16.87 -10.79
N LEU A 325 6.13 17.19 -10.24
CA LEU A 325 7.09 16.19 -9.77
C LEU A 325 6.47 15.33 -8.65
N GLU A 326 5.73 15.96 -7.74
CA GLU A 326 4.96 15.27 -6.70
C GLU A 326 3.83 14.43 -7.29
N ALA A 327 3.08 14.98 -8.25
CA ALA A 327 2.01 14.26 -8.94
C ALA A 327 2.54 13.06 -9.75
N PHE A 328 3.75 13.13 -10.29
CA PHE A 328 4.38 12.07 -11.08
C PHE A 328 5.16 11.07 -10.23
N SER A 329 5.28 11.32 -8.92
CA SER A 329 5.86 10.35 -8.00
C SER A 329 5.13 9.01 -8.08
N GLY A 330 5.89 7.92 -8.22
CA GLY A 330 5.38 6.57 -8.40
C GLY A 330 4.58 6.35 -9.69
N ALA A 331 4.88 7.12 -10.74
CA ALA A 331 4.48 6.78 -12.11
C ALA A 331 5.35 5.65 -12.66
N ASP A 332 4.77 4.80 -13.50
CA ASP A 332 5.46 3.69 -14.16
C ASP A 332 6.14 4.13 -15.46
N LEU A 333 5.63 5.21 -16.07
CA LEU A 333 6.16 5.86 -17.26
C LEU A 333 5.84 7.36 -17.23
N ILE A 334 6.67 8.19 -17.86
CA ILE A 334 6.37 9.59 -18.16
C ILE A 334 6.44 9.80 -19.67
N ILE A 335 5.44 10.48 -20.25
CA ILE A 335 5.38 10.87 -21.66
C ILE A 335 5.56 12.39 -21.78
N HIS A 336 6.44 12.85 -22.68
CA HIS A 336 6.55 14.26 -23.07
C HIS A 336 6.26 14.45 -24.56
N ALA A 337 5.18 15.16 -24.88
CA ALA A 337 4.66 15.29 -26.24
C ALA A 337 5.30 16.43 -27.06
N GLY A 338 6.59 16.73 -26.83
CA GLY A 338 7.35 17.77 -27.55
C GLY A 338 7.32 19.18 -26.96
N ASP A 339 8.13 20.07 -27.55
CA ASP A 339 8.42 21.43 -27.06
C ASP A 339 9.05 21.43 -25.65
N ILE A 340 10.15 20.69 -25.55
CA ILE A 340 10.95 20.43 -24.35
C ILE A 340 11.98 21.54 -24.13
N VAL A 341 12.61 22.00 -25.21
CA VAL A 341 13.70 22.99 -25.32
C VAL A 341 15.05 22.55 -24.73
N SER A 342 15.09 21.88 -23.58
CA SER A 342 16.33 21.41 -22.95
C SER A 342 16.27 19.94 -22.51
N PHE A 343 17.34 19.16 -22.78
CA PHE A 343 17.44 17.77 -22.30
C PHE A 343 17.42 17.64 -20.78
N GLU A 344 17.78 18.70 -20.04
CA GLU A 344 17.73 18.71 -18.57
C GLU A 344 16.32 18.41 -18.05
N VAL A 345 15.27 18.80 -18.78
CA VAL A 345 13.87 18.48 -18.47
C VAL A 345 13.64 16.97 -18.50
N LEU A 346 14.12 16.28 -19.54
CA LEU A 346 13.98 14.84 -19.65
C LEU A 346 14.84 14.11 -18.61
N GLU A 347 16.03 14.63 -18.30
CA GLU A 347 16.89 14.09 -17.25
C GLU A 347 16.27 14.25 -15.85
N GLU A 348 15.57 15.36 -15.59
CA GLU A 348 14.82 15.57 -14.35
C GLU A 348 13.65 14.59 -14.22
N LEU A 349 12.84 14.45 -15.27
CA LEU A 349 11.72 13.50 -15.33
C LEU A 349 12.20 12.05 -15.21
N ALA A 350 13.34 11.71 -15.82
CA ALA A 350 13.94 10.37 -15.79
C ALA A 350 14.38 9.92 -14.39
N ARG A 351 14.51 10.85 -13.43
CA ARG A 351 14.74 10.50 -12.02
C ARG A 351 13.50 9.94 -11.33
N LEU A 352 12.32 10.19 -11.88
CA LEU A 352 11.04 9.73 -11.33
C LEU A 352 10.60 8.40 -11.94
N ALA A 353 10.66 8.28 -13.27
CA ALA A 353 10.24 7.11 -14.02
C ALA A 353 10.91 7.09 -15.42
N PRO A 354 10.92 5.96 -16.15
CA PRO A 354 11.31 5.95 -17.56
C PRO A 354 10.54 7.02 -18.36
N VAL A 355 11.22 7.68 -19.30
CA VAL A 355 10.66 8.79 -20.09
C VAL A 355 10.60 8.43 -21.56
N GLU A 356 9.43 8.65 -22.15
CA GLU A 356 9.18 8.56 -23.58
C GLU A 356 8.83 9.94 -24.14
N ALA A 357 9.54 10.38 -25.18
CA ALA A 357 9.42 11.74 -25.68
C ALA A 357 9.54 11.84 -27.21
N VAL A 358 8.90 12.87 -27.75
CA VAL A 358 9.01 13.29 -29.16
C VAL A 358 9.50 14.73 -29.22
N SER A 359 10.08 15.15 -30.34
CA SER A 359 10.48 16.54 -30.55
C SER A 359 9.31 17.40 -31.03
N GLY A 360 9.24 18.65 -30.58
CA GLY A 360 8.33 19.68 -31.06
C GLY A 360 8.98 20.76 -31.93
N ASN A 361 8.17 21.71 -32.40
CA ASN A 361 8.58 22.75 -33.35
C ASN A 361 9.30 23.93 -32.70
N MET A 362 9.39 23.99 -31.37
CA MET A 362 10.22 24.93 -30.62
C MET A 362 11.52 24.31 -30.12
N ASP A 363 11.69 22.99 -30.28
CA ASP A 363 12.92 22.30 -29.86
C ASP A 363 14.12 22.67 -30.75
N PRO A 364 15.33 22.81 -30.18
CA PRO A 364 16.54 23.06 -30.96
C PRO A 364 16.96 21.84 -31.79
N PRO A 365 17.82 22.01 -32.81
CA PRO A 365 18.28 20.92 -33.69
C PRO A 365 18.82 19.70 -32.92
N GLU A 366 19.55 19.93 -31.83
CA GLU A 366 20.10 18.87 -30.98
C GLU A 366 19.07 17.93 -30.34
N ILE A 367 17.85 18.44 -30.04
CA ILE A 367 16.73 17.62 -29.56
C ILE A 367 16.06 16.92 -30.74
N ARG A 368 15.81 17.64 -31.84
CA ARG A 368 15.16 17.09 -33.05
C ARG A 368 15.96 16.01 -33.76
N GLU A 369 17.29 16.01 -33.62
CA GLU A 369 18.15 14.96 -34.16
C GLU A 369 18.10 13.66 -33.33
N LYS A 370 17.76 13.76 -32.04
CA LYS A 370 17.76 12.62 -31.10
C LYS A 370 16.37 12.06 -30.82
N LEU A 371 15.34 12.89 -30.88
CA LEU A 371 13.96 12.48 -30.67
C LEU A 371 13.19 12.51 -31.98
N PRO A 372 12.34 11.51 -32.26
CA PRO A 372 11.52 11.53 -33.45
C PRO A 372 10.39 12.57 -33.33
N SER A 373 9.81 12.98 -34.46
CA SER A 373 8.64 13.87 -34.49
C SER A 373 7.34 13.18 -34.04
N SER A 374 7.30 11.85 -34.12
CA SER A 374 6.26 11.01 -33.53
C SER A 374 6.83 9.64 -33.16
N LYS A 375 6.21 8.97 -32.18
CA LYS A 375 6.62 7.64 -31.72
C LYS A 375 5.39 6.85 -31.28
N THR A 376 5.39 5.54 -31.49
CA THR A 376 4.39 4.64 -30.92
C THR A 376 5.06 3.72 -29.92
N ILE A 377 4.44 3.54 -28.76
CA ILE A 377 4.89 2.65 -27.69
C ILE A 377 3.78 1.69 -27.31
N GLU A 378 4.16 0.57 -26.69
CA GLU A 378 3.24 -0.40 -26.11
C GLU A 378 3.41 -0.41 -24.60
N VAL A 379 2.31 -0.24 -23.86
CA VAL A 379 2.29 -0.24 -22.40
C VAL A 379 1.06 -1.02 -21.94
N ALA A 380 1.23 -1.99 -21.04
CA ALA A 380 0.13 -2.83 -20.54
C ALA A 380 -0.74 -3.47 -21.66
N GLY A 381 -0.11 -3.85 -22.78
CA GLY A 381 -0.82 -4.40 -23.95
C GLY A 381 -1.68 -3.40 -24.73
N LYS A 382 -1.55 -2.09 -24.44
CA LYS A 382 -2.18 -0.98 -25.16
C LYS A 382 -1.17 -0.23 -26.00
N THR A 383 -1.59 0.22 -27.17
CA THR A 383 -0.77 1.01 -28.10
C THR A 383 -0.99 2.50 -27.88
N ILE A 384 0.06 3.24 -27.52
CA ILE A 384 0.04 4.69 -27.33
C ILE A 384 0.89 5.35 -28.40
N ALA A 385 0.27 6.19 -29.23
CA ALA A 385 0.97 7.07 -30.15
C ALA A 385 1.26 8.42 -29.48
N ILE A 386 2.45 8.95 -29.70
CA ILE A 386 2.92 10.24 -29.18
C ILE A 386 3.31 11.08 -30.39
N MET A 387 2.83 12.31 -30.46
CA MET A 387 3.18 13.24 -31.54
C MET A 387 3.30 14.67 -31.03
N HIS A 388 4.05 15.49 -31.75
CA HIS A 388 3.92 16.94 -31.63
C HIS A 388 3.31 17.49 -32.92
N GLY A 389 2.31 18.37 -32.78
CA GLY A 389 1.56 18.93 -33.89
C GLY A 389 2.35 19.95 -34.72
N HIS A 390 1.70 20.44 -35.76
CA HIS A 390 2.12 21.63 -36.50
C HIS A 390 0.89 22.36 -37.05
N GLY A 391 0.96 23.68 -37.19
CA GLY A 391 -0.09 24.48 -37.83
C GLY A 391 -1.17 24.91 -36.84
N SER A 392 -2.44 24.94 -37.25
CA SER A 392 -3.52 25.39 -36.36
C SER A 392 -3.86 24.33 -35.28
N PRO A 393 -4.38 24.74 -34.11
CA PRO A 393 -4.86 23.80 -33.10
C PRO A 393 -5.89 22.80 -33.62
N GLU A 394 -6.81 23.25 -34.47
CA GLU A 394 -7.87 22.41 -35.05
C GLU A 394 -7.30 21.36 -36.02
N GLU A 395 -6.31 21.73 -36.82
CA GLU A 395 -5.59 20.79 -37.70
C GLU A 395 -4.79 19.77 -36.89
N THR A 396 -4.18 20.20 -35.78
CA THR A 396 -3.40 19.34 -34.89
C THR A 396 -4.29 18.29 -34.23
N VAL A 397 -5.44 18.69 -33.68
CA VAL A 397 -6.43 17.75 -33.13
C VAL A 397 -6.90 16.77 -34.20
N ARG A 398 -7.22 17.25 -35.41
CA ARG A 398 -7.64 16.39 -36.52
C ARG A 398 -6.54 15.39 -36.93
N THR A 399 -5.28 15.82 -36.90
CA THR A 399 -4.13 14.96 -37.17
C THR A 399 -3.99 13.89 -36.09
N ALA A 400 -4.13 14.26 -34.81
CA ALA A 400 -4.12 13.29 -33.71
C ALA A 400 -5.27 12.26 -33.85
N GLU A 401 -6.47 12.72 -34.24
CA GLU A 401 -7.64 11.85 -34.43
C GLU A 401 -7.51 10.86 -35.60
N THR A 402 -6.68 11.14 -36.61
CA THR A 402 -6.68 10.37 -37.87
C THR A 402 -5.32 9.81 -38.30
N GLY A 403 -4.22 10.30 -37.72
CA GLY A 403 -2.86 9.96 -38.13
C GLY A 403 -2.37 8.60 -37.60
N PHE A 404 -3.02 8.03 -36.59
CA PHE A 404 -2.57 6.81 -35.90
C PHE A 404 -3.67 5.74 -35.85
N PRO A 405 -4.07 5.18 -37.00
CA PRO A 405 -5.08 4.13 -37.03
C PRO A 405 -4.60 2.90 -36.24
N GLY A 406 -5.42 2.45 -35.28
CA GLY A 406 -5.12 1.28 -34.45
C GLY A 406 -4.44 1.60 -33.10
N ALA A 407 -4.12 2.86 -32.81
CA ALA A 407 -3.73 3.26 -31.46
C ALA A 407 -4.92 3.22 -30.50
N ASP A 408 -4.70 2.79 -29.27
CA ASP A 408 -5.66 2.87 -28.18
C ASP A 408 -5.69 4.29 -27.59
N CYS A 409 -4.54 4.98 -27.58
CA CYS A 409 -4.42 6.37 -27.17
C CYS A 409 -3.46 7.16 -28.07
N VAL A 410 -3.78 8.42 -28.36
CA VAL A 410 -2.89 9.39 -29.01
C VAL A 410 -2.66 10.56 -28.06
N VAL A 411 -1.41 10.73 -27.63
CA VAL A 411 -0.94 11.87 -26.86
C VAL A 411 -0.31 12.89 -27.80
N PHE A 412 -0.73 14.15 -27.73
CA PHE A 412 -0.21 15.21 -28.58
C PHE A 412 0.05 16.54 -27.87
N GLY A 413 1.03 17.30 -28.36
CA GLY A 413 1.38 18.65 -27.91
C GLY A 413 0.94 19.78 -28.82
N HIS A 414 1.67 20.91 -28.83
CA HIS A 414 1.61 22.05 -29.76
C HIS A 414 0.53 23.10 -29.46
N THR A 415 -0.65 22.67 -28.99
CA THR A 415 -1.79 23.58 -28.89
C THR A 415 -1.78 24.44 -27.61
N HIS A 416 -0.97 24.07 -26.60
CA HIS A 416 -1.03 24.56 -25.22
C HIS A 416 -2.42 24.44 -24.57
N ARG A 417 -3.38 23.77 -25.23
CA ARG A 417 -4.76 23.65 -24.77
C ARG A 417 -4.99 22.23 -24.27
N PRO A 418 -5.27 22.04 -22.98
CA PRO A 418 -5.66 20.74 -22.49
C PRO A 418 -6.89 20.22 -23.24
N TYR A 419 -6.79 19.00 -23.74
CA TYR A 419 -7.83 18.33 -24.51
C TYR A 419 -7.92 16.87 -24.10
N THR A 420 -9.12 16.38 -23.87
CA THR A 420 -9.38 14.94 -23.70
C THR A 420 -10.70 14.60 -24.39
N GLY A 421 -10.70 13.54 -25.18
CA GLY A 421 -11.85 13.11 -25.95
C GLY A 421 -11.63 11.78 -26.64
N TYR A 422 -12.66 11.23 -27.26
CA TYR A 422 -12.57 9.95 -27.97
C TYR A 422 -12.89 10.12 -29.45
N LYS A 423 -12.09 9.47 -30.31
CA LYS A 423 -12.39 9.25 -31.72
C LYS A 423 -12.66 7.77 -31.96
N GLY A 424 -13.93 7.40 -32.01
CA GLY A 424 -14.30 5.98 -32.00
C GLY A 424 -13.90 5.36 -30.67
N LYS A 425 -12.95 4.41 -30.67
CA LYS A 425 -12.40 3.78 -29.46
C LYS A 425 -11.07 4.37 -28.99
N THR A 426 -10.44 5.23 -29.80
CA THR A 426 -9.14 5.80 -29.48
C THR A 426 -9.30 7.02 -28.58
N LEU A 427 -8.59 7.04 -27.45
CA LEU A 427 -8.49 8.19 -26.55
C LEU A 427 -7.52 9.22 -27.13
N ILE A 428 -7.92 10.48 -27.21
CA ILE A 428 -7.12 11.58 -27.74
C ILE A 428 -6.84 12.55 -26.59
N LEU A 429 -5.56 12.76 -26.27
CA LEU A 429 -5.11 13.50 -25.08
C LEU A 429 -4.07 14.57 -25.43
N ASN A 430 -4.31 15.80 -25.02
CA ASN A 430 -3.32 16.86 -24.89
C ASN A 430 -3.28 17.31 -23.43
N PRO A 431 -2.12 17.25 -22.75
CA PRO A 431 -2.02 17.66 -21.34
C PRO A 431 -2.11 19.18 -21.15
N GLY A 432 -2.08 19.97 -22.23
CA GLY A 432 -1.87 21.41 -22.21
C GLY A 432 -0.39 21.75 -22.05
N SER A 433 -0.12 22.96 -21.54
CA SER A 433 1.23 23.39 -21.13
C SER A 433 1.30 23.48 -19.62
N CYS A 434 2.41 23.00 -19.06
CA CYS A 434 2.63 22.99 -17.62
C CYS A 434 3.27 24.27 -17.08
N VAL A 435 3.76 25.15 -17.95
CA VAL A 435 4.45 26.38 -17.56
C VAL A 435 3.64 27.63 -17.89
N ASP A 436 2.73 27.53 -18.84
CA ASP A 436 1.96 28.65 -19.31
C ASP A 436 0.58 28.23 -19.80
N SER A 437 -0.32 29.20 -19.86
CA SER A 437 -1.74 28.93 -20.08
C SER A 437 -2.35 30.05 -20.93
N PRO A 438 -1.90 30.25 -22.18
CA PRO A 438 -2.35 31.36 -23.01
C PRO A 438 -3.85 31.32 -23.36
N TRP A 439 -4.50 30.16 -23.18
CA TRP A 439 -5.88 29.90 -23.59
C TRP A 439 -6.75 29.28 -22.48
N THR A 440 -6.16 29.03 -21.33
CA THR A 440 -6.83 28.49 -20.13
C THR A 440 -6.52 29.38 -18.94
N ASP A 441 -7.22 29.20 -17.82
CA ASP A 441 -6.96 30.04 -16.64
C ASP A 441 -5.63 29.67 -15.94
N ARG A 442 -5.19 28.41 -16.07
CA ARG A 442 -4.06 27.84 -15.31
C ARG A 442 -3.28 26.82 -16.14
N PRO A 443 -1.96 26.70 -15.95
CA PRO A 443 -1.16 25.64 -16.57
C PRO A 443 -1.65 24.26 -16.13
N SER A 444 -1.42 23.25 -16.96
CA SER A 444 -1.95 21.92 -16.77
C SER A 444 -0.96 20.81 -17.10
N TYR A 445 -1.27 19.63 -16.59
CA TYR A 445 -0.62 18.37 -16.92
C TYR A 445 -1.69 17.27 -16.94
N ALA A 446 -1.36 16.09 -17.43
CA ALA A 446 -2.28 14.96 -17.37
C ALA A 446 -1.68 13.74 -16.69
N ILE A 447 -2.55 12.88 -16.17
CA ILE A 447 -2.21 11.52 -15.76
C ILE A 447 -3.12 10.57 -16.51
N LEU A 448 -2.52 9.56 -17.12
CA LEU A 448 -3.19 8.48 -17.82
C LEU A 448 -3.10 7.21 -16.95
N TYR A 449 -4.25 6.58 -16.74
CA TYR A 449 -4.40 5.35 -15.96
C TYR A 449 -4.89 4.23 -16.88
N MET A 450 -4.33 3.03 -16.71
CA MET A 450 -4.79 1.80 -17.37
C MET A 450 -4.41 0.59 -16.52
N ASP A 451 -5.00 -0.56 -16.82
CA ASP A 451 -4.77 -1.80 -16.07
C ASP A 451 -3.83 -2.74 -16.83
N ASP A 452 -2.71 -3.13 -16.21
CA ASP A 452 -1.78 -4.12 -16.75
C ASP A 452 -2.39 -5.53 -16.65
N GLY A 453 -2.38 -6.24 -17.77
CA GLY A 453 -2.87 -7.62 -17.89
C GLY A 453 -4.32 -7.78 -18.36
N ASP A 454 -5.10 -6.70 -18.48
CA ASP A 454 -6.43 -6.74 -19.11
C ASP A 454 -6.46 -5.89 -20.40
N PRO A 455 -6.29 -6.50 -21.59
CA PRO A 455 -6.35 -5.79 -22.87
C PRO A 455 -7.75 -5.24 -23.18
N THR A 456 -8.78 -5.60 -22.39
CA THR A 456 -10.15 -5.10 -22.53
C THR A 456 -10.46 -3.91 -21.61
N SER A 457 -9.58 -3.57 -20.68
CA SER A 457 -9.72 -2.41 -19.80
C SER A 457 -9.70 -1.08 -20.58
N ASP A 458 -10.49 -0.12 -20.13
CA ASP A 458 -10.52 1.23 -20.71
C ASP A 458 -9.37 2.08 -20.15
N MET A 459 -8.78 2.93 -21.00
CA MET A 459 -7.79 3.92 -20.57
C MET A 459 -8.50 5.17 -20.06
N GLU A 460 -8.14 5.65 -18.87
CA GLU A 460 -8.70 6.87 -18.27
C GLU A 460 -7.64 7.98 -18.21
N ALA A 461 -7.88 9.11 -18.88
CA ALA A 461 -7.05 10.30 -18.77
C ALA A 461 -7.71 11.38 -17.91
N ARG A 462 -6.94 11.95 -16.98
CA ARG A 462 -7.36 13.11 -16.17
C ARG A 462 -6.38 14.26 -16.37
N ILE A 463 -6.92 15.43 -16.67
CA ILE A 463 -6.16 16.68 -16.77
C ILE A 463 -6.27 17.41 -15.42
N PHE A 464 -5.12 17.82 -14.91
CA PHE A 464 -4.97 18.57 -13.67
C PHE A 464 -4.45 19.96 -13.98
N TYR A 465 -4.90 20.95 -13.20
CA TYR A 465 -4.47 22.33 -13.30
C TYR A 465 -3.66 22.70 -12.07
N LEU A 466 -2.53 23.37 -12.26
CA LEU A 466 -1.65 23.80 -11.17
C LEU A 466 -2.36 24.83 -10.28
N ARG A 467 -1.98 24.86 -9.00
CA ARG A 467 -2.50 25.88 -8.06
C ARG A 467 -1.74 27.20 -8.24
N ASP A 468 -2.40 28.29 -7.84
CA ASP A 468 -1.83 29.64 -7.89
C ASP A 468 -0.65 29.84 -6.93
#